data_AF-A0A259MJ11-F1
#
_entry.id   AF-A0A259MJ11-F1
#
_cell.length_a   1.000
_cell.length_b   1.000
_cell.length_c   1.000
_cell.angle_alpha   90.00
_cell.angle_beta   90.00
_cell.angle_gamma   90.00
#
_symmetry.space_group_name_H-M   'P 1'
#
loop_
_entity.id
_entity.type
_entity.pdbx_description
1 polymer ?
#
loop_
_entity_poly.entity_id
_entity_poly.type
_entity_poly.pdbx_seq_one_letter_code
_entity_poly.pdbx_strand_id
1 'polypeptide(L)'
;MAERRPRTCCCPGLLPYRASRFEELACRLSSRPRHILLNKVVTRDGLAEVPYQIRNAYEVPAAPQTPGYEILDEWTIDQLAHRIQTHPKPGRCTYRGYVARLKG
;
A
#
# COMPACT_ATOMS: atom_id res chain seq x y z
N MET A 1 -29.60 -11.81 -10.85
CA MET A 1 -28.30 -12.46 -10.57
C MET A 1 -27.62 -11.69 -9.45
N ALA A 2 -27.29 -12.32 -8.32
CA ALA A 2 -26.55 -11.65 -7.26
C ALA A 2 -25.07 -11.52 -7.65
N GLU A 3 -24.58 -10.28 -7.73
CA GLU A 3 -23.19 -9.98 -8.04
C GLU A 3 -22.28 -10.51 -6.91
N ARG A 4 -21.37 -11.43 -7.23
CA ARG A 4 -20.43 -11.99 -6.26
C ARG A 4 -19.42 -10.91 -5.87
N ARG A 5 -19.56 -10.37 -4.66
CA ARG A 5 -18.57 -9.43 -4.11
C ARG A 5 -17.21 -10.12 -3.95
N PRO A 6 -16.11 -9.51 -4.41
CA PRO A 6 -14.78 -10.07 -4.21
C PRO A 6 -14.45 -10.14 -2.72
N ARG A 7 -14.04 -11.32 -2.26
CA ARG A 7 -13.61 -11.50 -0.86
C ARG A 7 -12.24 -10.90 -0.60
N THR A 8 -11.39 -10.83 -1.63
CA THR A 8 -10.02 -10.32 -1.52
C THR A 8 -9.71 -9.41 -2.70
N CYS A 9 -9.03 -8.30 -2.45
CA CYS A 9 -8.48 -7.41 -3.47
C CYS A 9 -6.95 -7.43 -3.39
N CYS A 10 -6.28 -7.70 -4.51
CA CYS A 10 -4.82 -7.75 -4.59
C CYS A 10 -4.31 -6.55 -5.39
N CYS A 11 -3.40 -5.76 -4.81
CA CYS A 11 -2.89 -4.54 -5.42
C CYS A 11 -1.35 -4.50 -5.46
N PRO A 12 -0.69 -5.42 -6.18
CA PRO A 12 0.77 -5.44 -6.25
C PRO A 12 1.30 -4.24 -7.02
N GLY A 13 2.18 -3.46 -6.39
CA GLY A 13 2.85 -2.32 -7.02
C GLY A 13 1.90 -1.18 -7.39
N LEU A 14 0.66 -1.14 -6.90
CA LEU A 14 -0.32 -0.12 -7.28
C LEU A 14 -0.07 1.22 -6.60
N LEU A 15 0.19 1.20 -5.29
CA LEU A 15 0.29 2.42 -4.48
C LEU A 15 1.36 3.43 -4.96
N PRO A 16 2.52 3.02 -5.50
CA PRO A 16 3.50 3.96 -6.02
C PRO A 16 2.99 4.81 -7.20
N TYR A 17 2.08 4.29 -8.03
CA TYR A 17 1.60 4.99 -9.22
C TYR A 17 0.31 5.79 -9.01
N ARG A 18 -0.17 5.87 -7.76
CA ARG A 18 -1.40 6.57 -7.40
C ARG A 18 -1.06 7.83 -6.62
N ALA A 19 -1.60 8.97 -7.04
CA ALA A 19 -1.51 10.19 -6.24
C ALA A 19 -2.32 10.11 -4.93
N SER A 20 -3.48 9.44 -4.99
CA SER A 20 -4.39 9.26 -3.86
C SER A 20 -3.81 8.38 -2.76
N ARG A 21 -4.23 8.61 -1.51
CA ARG A 21 -3.95 7.73 -0.38
C ARG A 21 -4.69 6.39 -0.51
N PHE A 22 -4.27 5.40 0.28
CA PHE A 22 -4.95 4.09 0.34
C PHE A 22 -6.43 4.21 0.73
N GLU A 23 -6.75 5.12 1.64
CA GLU A 23 -8.08 5.33 2.20
C GLU A 23 -9.08 5.72 1.12
N GLU A 24 -8.67 6.66 0.26
CA GLU A 24 -9.43 7.11 -0.90
C GLU A 24 -9.65 5.96 -1.90
N LEU A 25 -8.64 5.11 -2.11
CA LEU A 25 -8.77 3.94 -2.97
C LEU A 25 -9.81 2.98 -2.41
N ALA A 26 -9.73 2.65 -1.12
CA ALA A 26 -10.64 1.73 -0.46
C ALA A 26 -12.10 2.23 -0.48
N CYS A 27 -12.31 3.54 -0.32
CA CYS A 27 -13.63 4.17 -0.39
C CYS A 27 -14.22 4.23 -1.80
N ARG A 28 -13.38 4.18 -2.85
CA ARG A 28 -13.82 4.18 -4.25
C ARG A 28 -14.16 2.79 -4.80
N LEU A 29 -13.87 1.73 -4.06
CA LEU A 29 -14.26 0.37 -4.48
C LEU A 29 -15.78 0.23 -4.40
N SER A 30 -16.39 -0.30 -5.47
CA SER A 30 -17.85 -0.52 -5.56
C SER A 30 -18.41 -1.38 -4.42
N SER A 31 -17.57 -2.24 -3.86
CA SER A 31 -17.81 -2.90 -2.59
C SER A 31 -16.50 -3.01 -1.81
N ARG A 32 -16.58 -2.85 -0.48
CA ARG A 32 -15.41 -3.03 0.40
C ARG A 32 -15.08 -4.54 0.49
N PRO A 33 -13.92 -4.98 -0.04
CA PRO A 33 -13.52 -6.38 0.07
C PRO A 33 -13.25 -6.76 1.53
N ARG A 34 -13.46 -8.04 1.88
CA ARG A 34 -13.15 -8.53 3.25
C ARG A 34 -11.66 -8.42 3.56
N HIS A 35 -10.80 -8.66 2.57
CA HIS A 35 -9.36 -8.58 2.70
C HIS A 35 -8.73 -7.74 1.58
N ILE A 36 -7.67 -7.00 1.91
CA ILE A 36 -6.83 -6.30 0.94
C ILE A 36 -5.39 -6.76 1.14
N LEU A 37 -4.79 -7.19 0.04
CA LEU A 37 -3.36 -7.49 -0.04
C LEU A 37 -2.67 -6.36 -0.80
N LEU A 38 -1.91 -5.55 -0.07
CA LEU A 38 -0.99 -4.58 -0.65
C LEU A 38 0.38 -5.25 -0.76
N ASN A 39 0.97 -5.23 -1.95
CA ASN A 39 2.29 -5.80 -2.14
C ASN A 39 3.17 -4.81 -2.88
N LYS A 40 4.48 -4.84 -2.64
CA LYS A 40 5.47 -3.93 -3.27
C LYS A 40 5.18 -2.45 -2.98
N VAL A 41 4.77 -2.13 -1.76
CA VAL A 41 4.66 -0.73 -1.32
C VAL A 41 6.05 -0.22 -1.03
N VAL A 42 6.54 0.73 -1.83
CA VAL A 42 7.84 1.36 -1.60
C VAL A 42 7.71 2.42 -0.51
N THR A 43 8.52 2.31 0.53
CA THR A 43 8.45 3.13 1.74
C THR A 43 9.82 3.69 2.16
N ARG A 44 9.79 4.80 2.88
CA ARG A 44 10.95 5.39 3.58
C ARG A 44 10.50 6.27 4.75
N ASP A 45 11.45 6.80 5.52
CA ASP A 45 11.19 7.93 6.42
C ASP A 45 10.94 9.20 5.60
N GLY A 46 9.70 9.71 5.66
CA GLY A 46 9.23 10.85 4.88
C GLY A 46 8.70 10.48 3.48
N LEU A 47 8.16 11.47 2.78
CA LEU A 47 7.63 11.31 1.42
C LEU A 47 8.70 11.67 0.38
N ALA A 48 8.70 10.96 -0.74
CA ALA A 48 9.49 11.33 -1.92
C ALA A 48 8.77 10.89 -3.19
N GLU A 49 8.96 11.61 -4.29
CA GLU A 49 8.41 11.23 -5.59
C GLU A 49 9.53 11.11 -6.60
N VAL A 50 9.84 9.86 -6.98
CA VAL A 50 10.90 9.58 -7.94
C VAL A 50 10.75 8.17 -8.54
N PRO A 51 10.51 8.00 -9.85
CA PRO A 51 9.51 8.68 -10.69
C PRO A 51 8.05 8.32 -10.30
N TYR A 52 7.89 7.62 -9.18
CA TYR A 52 6.62 7.22 -8.56
C TYR A 52 6.65 7.62 -7.07
N GLN A 53 5.51 7.54 -6.41
CA GLN A 53 5.40 7.91 -5.01
C GLN A 53 6.04 6.87 -4.09
N ILE A 54 7.06 7.29 -3.35
CA ILE A 54 7.59 6.58 -2.19
C ILE A 54 6.79 7.04 -0.98
N ARG A 55 6.11 6.10 -0.34
CA ARG A 55 5.22 6.39 0.79
C ARG A 55 6.00 6.55 2.08
N ASN A 56 5.43 7.30 3.01
CA ASN A 56 5.97 7.42 4.35
C ASN A 56 5.72 6.11 5.11
N ALA A 57 6.78 5.48 5.63
CA ALA A 57 6.72 4.23 6.37
C ALA A 57 5.81 4.30 7.61
N TYR A 58 5.63 5.49 8.19
CA TYR A 58 4.76 5.69 9.36
C TYR A 58 3.28 5.87 8.98
N GLU A 59 2.99 6.33 7.76
CA GLU A 59 1.61 6.62 7.34
C GLU A 59 0.92 5.39 6.72
N VAL A 60 1.69 4.54 6.04
CA VAL A 60 1.12 3.38 5.33
C VAL A 60 0.42 2.40 6.28
N PRO A 61 0.95 2.02 7.44
CA PRO A 61 0.26 1.10 8.36
C PRO A 61 -0.99 1.71 9.00
N ALA A 62 -1.02 3.03 9.16
CA ALA A 62 -2.16 3.77 9.71
C ALA A 62 -3.29 3.92 8.68
N ALA A 63 -2.96 4.05 7.39
CA ALA A 63 -3.93 4.35 6.35
C ALA A 63 -5.06 3.29 6.20
N PRO A 64 -4.83 1.97 6.38
CA PRO A 64 -5.93 1.00 6.38
C PRO A 64 -6.87 1.11 7.58
N GLN A 65 -6.42 1.70 8.69
CA GLN A 65 -7.25 1.84 9.89
C GLN A 65 -8.41 2.83 9.68
N THR A 66 -8.17 3.91 8.92
CA THR A 66 -9.15 4.96 8.64
C THR A 66 -10.43 4.48 7.94
N PRO A 67 -10.41 3.65 6.86
CA PRO A 67 -11.61 3.10 6.23
C PRO A 67 -12.23 1.91 6.99
N GLY A 68 -11.76 1.64 8.20
CA GLY A 68 -12.22 0.54 9.04
C GLY A 68 -11.58 -0.80 8.70
N TYR A 69 -10.34 -0.84 8.20
CA TYR A 69 -9.57 -2.09 8.13
C TYR A 69 -8.62 -2.21 9.31
N GLU A 70 -8.14 -3.41 9.59
CA GLU A 70 -7.02 -3.68 10.49
C GLU A 70 -5.90 -4.34 9.69
N ILE A 71 -4.64 -4.00 9.99
CA ILE A 71 -3.49 -4.74 9.47
C ILE A 71 -3.39 -6.06 10.25
N LEU A 72 -3.44 -7.18 9.54
CA LEU A 72 -3.23 -8.51 10.11
C LEU A 72 -1.76 -8.91 10.10
N ASP A 73 -1.01 -8.48 9.08
CA ASP A 73 0.39 -8.84 8.91
C ASP A 73 1.14 -7.79 8.04
N GLU A 74 2.44 -7.66 8.27
CA GLU A 74 3.36 -6.90 7.43
C GLU A 74 4.67 -7.67 7.20
N TRP A 75 5.30 -7.45 6.05
CA TRP A 75 6.64 -7.98 5.76
C TRP A 75 7.45 -7.02 4.92
N THR A 76 8.78 -7.15 4.98
CA THR A 76 9.70 -6.49 4.07
C THR A 76 10.04 -7.40 2.89
N ILE A 77 10.39 -6.79 1.76
CA ILE A 77 10.86 -7.49 0.55
C ILE A 77 12.26 -6.99 0.25
N ASP A 78 13.24 -7.48 1.00
CA ASP A 78 14.61 -6.96 1.00
C ASP A 78 15.29 -7.11 -0.36
N GLN A 79 14.92 -8.14 -1.13
CA GLN A 79 15.43 -8.38 -2.49
C GLN A 79 15.07 -7.25 -3.48
N LEU A 80 14.07 -6.43 -3.18
CA LEU A 80 13.67 -5.28 -3.99
C LEU A 80 14.25 -3.96 -3.46
N ALA A 81 14.81 -3.95 -2.25
CA ALA A 81 15.33 -2.74 -1.63
C ALA A 81 16.58 -2.25 -2.38
N HIS A 82 16.50 -1.06 -2.97
CA HIS A 82 17.59 -0.48 -3.73
C HIS A 82 17.68 1.03 -3.52
N ARG A 83 18.80 1.62 -3.94
CA ARG A 83 18.92 3.06 -4.13
C ARG A 83 18.56 3.35 -5.58
N ILE A 84 17.66 4.31 -5.81
CA ILE A 84 17.32 4.74 -7.17
C ILE A 84 18.55 5.47 -7.74
N GLN A 85 19.25 4.82 -8.67
CA GLN A 85 20.55 5.31 -9.16
C GLN A 85 20.45 6.70 -9.79
N THR A 86 19.37 6.97 -10.53
CA THR A 86 19.12 8.25 -11.19
C THR A 86 18.77 9.38 -10.23
N HIS A 87 18.47 9.06 -8.97
CA HIS A 87 18.04 10.03 -7.97
C HIS A 87 18.58 9.61 -6.60
N PRO A 88 19.84 9.96 -6.30
CA PRO A 88 20.53 9.47 -5.11
C PRO A 88 20.08 10.12 -3.80
N LYS A 89 19.41 11.28 -3.86
CA LYS A 89 18.98 12.09 -2.71
C LYS A 89 18.01 11.37 -1.75
N PRO A 90 17.03 10.57 -2.21
CA PRO A 90 16.11 9.88 -1.33
C PRO A 90 16.73 8.72 -0.53
N GLY A 91 17.97 8.32 -0.84
CA GLY A 91 18.64 7.21 -0.17
C GLY A 91 18.06 5.84 -0.56
N ARG A 92 18.20 4.86 0.35
CA ARG A 92 17.69 3.49 0.16
C ARG A 92 16.20 3.45 0.54
N CYS A 93 15.38 2.81 -0.29
CA CYS A 93 13.97 2.56 0.01
C CYS A 93 13.74 1.12 0.47
N THR A 94 12.64 0.90 1.21
CA THR A 94 12.21 -0.41 1.69
C THR A 94 10.90 -0.79 1.01
N TYR A 95 10.85 -1.97 0.40
CA TYR A 95 9.61 -2.53 -0.14
C TYR A 95 8.91 -3.32 0.95
N ARG A 96 7.61 -3.09 1.10
CA ARG A 96 6.78 -3.75 2.10
C ARG A 96 5.55 -4.39 1.46
N GLY A 97 4.99 -5.37 2.15
CA GLY A 97 3.65 -5.87 1.91
C GLY A 97 2.81 -5.83 3.18
N TYR A 98 1.50 -5.77 2.99
CA TYR A 98 0.51 -5.69 4.06
C TYR A 98 -0.70 -6.55 3.71
N VAL A 99 -1.20 -7.29 4.69
CA VAL A 99 -2.55 -7.87 4.64
C VAL A 99 -3.44 -7.07 5.58
N ALA A 100 -4.55 -6.56 5.06
CA ALA A 100 -5.55 -5.84 5.81
C ALA A 100 -6.91 -6.55 5.76
N ARG A 101 -7.66 -6.53 6.85
CA ARG A 101 -9.02 -7.09 6.95
C ARG A 101 -10.03 -6.02 7.30
N LEU A 102 -11.18 -6.00 6.65
CA LEU A 102 -12.28 -5.09 6.98
C LEU A 102 -12.82 -5.45 8.38
N LYS A 103 -12.82 -4.48 9.29
CA LYS A 103 -13.45 -4.58 10.61
C LYS A 103 -14.95 -4.67 10.40
N GLY A 104 -15.54 -5.70 11.01
CA GLY A 104 -16.99 -5.94 11.02
C GLY A 104 -17.60 -5.33 12.26
#